data_AF-A0A1A3IDW2-F1
#
_entry.id   AF-A0A1A3IDW2-F1
#
_cell.length_a   1.000
_cell.length_b   1.000
_cell.length_c   1.000
_cell.angle_alpha   90.00
_cell.angle_beta   90.00
_cell.angle_gamma   90.00
#
_symmetry.space_group_name_H-M   'P 1'
#
loop_
_entity.id
_entity.type
_entity.pdbx_description
1 polymer ?
#
loop_
_entity_poly.entity_id
_entity_poly.type
_entity_poly.pdbx_seq_one_letter_code
_entity_poly.pdbx_strand_id
1 'polypeptide(L)'
;MQSFNKGMDSGAPFSAPPNSVPHPITPTEQVTHTSPTTPAAVVNPVVHAPVVDSPAPQVPHPEPAAAPIVTSPVAPNPGFAAPASSTPLPTYGADLRPPTTTTAPSLPSSSPVQAATPSSAPVHPSSGQAGTGQPAVVRQTPAPTKPPPPPATEAVAATATGAAAGAASADATARARLQRLVNSVARQQPRLAWAAGDRPDDTTLLTTDLASGWIPPGIELPAAVTLLPPARRRGNIEALLGEVTVAAGYTPIHHVSKPDEPIPTSPRPRQVPEIDELGWELGQATQWRDGLPRLAHTLAKAASAGTGVLDSEVDLLRQHLKDVSNKVLDSYPGNVDAHDIGNWQLLAAIDALVTADKAAANYHLAWFHACSR
;
A
#
# COMPACT_ATOMS: atom_id res chain seq x y z
N MET A 1 3.22 -15.89 -26.59
CA MET A 1 1.93 -15.44 -27.17
C MET A 1 1.00 -16.64 -27.19
N GLN A 2 -0.33 -16.43 -27.12
CA GLN A 2 -1.30 -17.31 -26.43
C GLN A 2 -1.15 -17.15 -24.88
N SER A 3 -2.19 -16.88 -24.08
CA SER A 3 -3.64 -16.84 -24.35
C SER A 3 -4.34 -15.68 -23.64
N PHE A 4 -4.92 -14.75 -24.40
CA PHE A 4 -5.84 -13.69 -23.92
C PHE A 4 -6.96 -13.51 -24.95
N ASN A 5 -7.71 -14.57 -25.27
CA ASN A 5 -8.91 -14.44 -26.10
C ASN A 5 -9.88 -15.63 -25.96
N LYS A 6 -10.69 -15.64 -24.90
CA LYS A 6 -11.93 -16.45 -24.85
C LYS A 6 -12.87 -15.92 -23.76
N GLY A 7 -13.94 -15.24 -24.17
CA GLY A 7 -14.90 -14.70 -23.21
C GLY A 7 -15.85 -13.61 -23.72
N MET A 8 -16.15 -13.53 -25.02
CA MET A 8 -17.23 -12.67 -25.51
C MET A 8 -18.06 -13.34 -26.60
N ASP A 9 -19.37 -13.22 -26.35
CA ASP A 9 -20.50 -13.09 -27.29
C ASP A 9 -21.45 -14.23 -27.66
N SER A 10 -22.74 -13.82 -27.72
CA SER A 10 -23.95 -14.45 -28.29
C SER A 10 -24.53 -15.72 -27.61
N GLY A 11 -25.82 -15.79 -27.23
CA GLY A 11 -26.84 -14.72 -27.12
C GLY A 11 -28.30 -15.23 -27.04
N ALA A 12 -29.07 -14.73 -26.05
CA ALA A 12 -30.53 -14.47 -26.04
C ALA A 12 -31.56 -15.59 -26.42
N PRO A 13 -32.89 -15.33 -26.37
CA PRO A 13 -33.70 -15.06 -25.16
C PRO A 13 -34.99 -15.91 -25.08
N PHE A 14 -35.68 -15.95 -23.93
CA PHE A 14 -37.12 -16.32 -23.87
C PHE A 14 -37.92 -15.55 -22.80
N SER A 15 -39.22 -15.41 -23.05
CA SER A 15 -40.08 -14.32 -22.57
C SER A 15 -40.96 -14.63 -21.35
N ALA A 16 -41.44 -13.56 -20.69
CA ALA A 16 -42.70 -13.51 -19.91
C ALA A 16 -43.87 -13.03 -20.84
N PRO A 17 -45.12 -12.73 -20.42
CA PRO A 17 -45.75 -12.67 -19.07
C PRO A 17 -47.22 -13.25 -19.10
N PRO A 18 -48.30 -12.69 -18.46
CA PRO A 18 -48.55 -12.13 -17.11
C PRO A 18 -49.77 -12.79 -16.37
N ASN A 19 -50.16 -12.19 -15.22
CA ASN A 19 -51.52 -12.15 -14.60
C ASN A 19 -52.01 -13.39 -13.78
N SER A 20 -52.79 -13.26 -12.68
CA SER A 20 -53.60 -12.15 -12.14
C SER A 20 -53.72 -12.16 -10.59
N VAL A 21 -54.18 -11.07 -9.98
CA VAL A 21 -54.70 -10.99 -8.59
C VAL A 21 -56.05 -10.23 -8.61
N PRO A 22 -57.07 -10.66 -7.85
CA PRO A 22 -57.62 -9.78 -6.80
C PRO A 22 -57.98 -10.50 -5.47
N HIS A 23 -58.08 -9.71 -4.39
CA HIS A 23 -58.52 -10.07 -3.03
C HIS A 23 -60.08 -10.13 -2.92
N PRO A 24 -60.75 -10.16 -1.74
CA PRO A 24 -60.35 -10.47 -0.34
C PRO A 24 -61.31 -11.46 0.40
N ILE A 25 -60.99 -11.86 1.65
CA ILE A 25 -61.83 -11.71 2.89
C ILE A 25 -61.30 -12.55 4.09
N THR A 26 -61.43 -11.99 5.29
CA THR A 26 -61.27 -12.60 6.64
C THR A 26 -62.64 -12.71 7.33
N PRO A 27 -62.78 -13.19 8.59
CA PRO A 27 -61.99 -14.11 9.43
C PRO A 27 -62.85 -15.34 9.88
N THR A 28 -62.41 -16.14 10.87
CA THR A 28 -63.18 -16.53 12.10
C THR A 28 -62.45 -17.65 12.90
N GLU A 29 -62.60 -17.56 14.23
CA GLU A 29 -62.53 -18.55 15.33
C GLU A 29 -62.82 -20.04 14.98
N GLN A 30 -62.59 -21.07 15.82
CA GLN A 30 -61.85 -21.34 17.09
C GLN A 30 -62.17 -22.82 17.48
N VAL A 31 -61.56 -23.36 18.55
CA VAL A 31 -61.95 -24.60 19.28
C VAL A 31 -61.58 -25.94 18.59
N THR A 32 -60.51 -26.64 18.95
CA THR A 32 -60.22 -27.54 20.10
C THR A 32 -60.92 -28.92 20.12
N HIS A 33 -60.11 -29.96 20.44
CA HIS A 33 -60.40 -31.22 21.15
C HIS A 33 -60.41 -32.60 20.44
N THR A 34 -59.69 -33.53 21.10
CA THR A 34 -59.90 -34.98 21.26
C THR A 34 -59.58 -35.99 20.15
N SER A 35 -58.47 -36.71 20.34
CA SER A 35 -58.26 -38.16 20.08
C SER A 35 -59.30 -39.01 20.88
N PRO A 36 -59.52 -40.34 20.64
CA PRO A 36 -58.48 -41.37 20.38
C PRO A 36 -58.88 -42.54 19.42
N THR A 37 -58.00 -43.54 19.24
CA THR A 37 -58.25 -45.01 19.36
C THR A 37 -57.20 -45.87 18.63
N THR A 38 -56.43 -46.67 19.39
CA THR A 38 -55.67 -47.89 18.99
C THR A 38 -56.54 -49.14 19.24
N PRO A 39 -56.29 -50.38 18.70
CA PRO A 39 -55.05 -51.19 18.81
C PRO A 39 -54.71 -51.97 17.49
N ALA A 40 -53.79 -52.95 17.35
CA ALA A 40 -53.17 -53.93 18.25
C ALA A 40 -51.76 -54.38 17.73
N ALA A 41 -50.74 -54.55 18.59
CA ALA A 41 -50.24 -55.81 19.22
C ALA A 41 -49.65 -56.84 18.22
N VAL A 42 -48.35 -57.16 18.25
CA VAL A 42 -47.67 -58.24 19.03
C VAL A 42 -46.18 -58.25 18.54
N VAL A 43 -45.08 -58.50 19.27
CA VAL A 43 -44.72 -58.76 20.69
C VAL A 43 -43.23 -58.36 20.93
N ASN A 44 -42.72 -58.39 22.18
CA ASN A 44 -41.30 -58.17 22.56
C ASN A 44 -40.92 -59.13 23.73
N PRO A 45 -39.64 -59.44 24.06
CA PRO A 45 -38.86 -58.56 24.96
C PRO A 45 -37.28 -58.59 24.83
N VAL A 46 -36.61 -57.42 24.92
CA VAL A 46 -35.79 -56.90 26.07
C VAL A 46 -34.35 -57.42 26.25
N VAL A 47 -33.37 -56.49 26.21
CA VAL A 47 -32.46 -56.12 27.34
C VAL A 47 -32.26 -54.59 27.30
N HIS A 48 -32.24 -53.94 28.48
CA HIS A 48 -32.25 -52.47 28.61
C HIS A 48 -30.86 -51.82 28.69
N ALA A 49 -30.77 -50.60 28.14
CA ALA A 49 -29.95 -49.51 28.69
C ALA A 49 -30.79 -48.21 28.63
N PRO A 50 -30.95 -47.44 29.72
CA PRO A 50 -31.71 -46.18 29.70
C PRO A 50 -30.81 -44.95 29.46
N VAL A 51 -31.34 -44.04 28.65
CA VAL A 51 -30.95 -42.61 28.50
C VAL A 51 -32.17 -41.78 28.96
N VAL A 52 -32.08 -40.43 28.94
CA VAL A 52 -33.22 -39.44 29.02
C VAL A 52 -33.63 -39.09 30.47
N ASP A 53 -33.86 -37.83 30.92
CA ASP A 53 -33.68 -36.47 30.34
C ASP A 53 -33.50 -35.39 31.45
N SER A 54 -33.35 -34.11 31.07
CA SER A 54 -33.57 -32.92 31.94
C SER A 54 -35.05 -32.46 31.92
N PRO A 55 -35.59 -31.79 32.97
CA PRO A 55 -35.66 -30.31 32.95
C PRO A 55 -35.62 -29.61 34.35
N ALA A 56 -35.66 -28.26 34.36
CA ALA A 56 -35.55 -27.35 35.53
C ALA A 56 -36.92 -26.73 35.95
N PRO A 57 -37.06 -25.61 36.71
CA PRO A 57 -36.22 -24.96 37.75
C PRO A 57 -37.01 -24.61 39.07
N GLN A 58 -36.34 -24.24 40.17
CA GLN A 58 -36.99 -23.56 41.33
C GLN A 58 -36.13 -22.45 41.98
N VAL A 59 -36.82 -21.47 42.58
CA VAL A 59 -36.35 -20.20 43.19
C VAL A 59 -35.93 -20.34 44.67
N PRO A 60 -35.26 -19.34 45.29
CA PRO A 60 -34.39 -19.56 46.47
C PRO A 60 -35.05 -19.48 47.86
N HIS A 61 -34.29 -19.90 48.87
CA HIS A 61 -34.56 -19.72 50.31
C HIS A 61 -33.42 -18.99 51.04
N PRO A 62 -33.68 -18.39 52.22
CA PRO A 62 -32.85 -17.28 52.75
C PRO A 62 -31.80 -17.65 53.83
N GLU A 63 -30.97 -16.63 54.08
CA GLU A 63 -30.04 -16.27 55.17
C GLU A 63 -30.19 -16.90 56.59
N PRO A 64 -29.14 -16.86 57.46
CA PRO A 64 -28.67 -15.60 58.07
C PRO A 64 -27.13 -15.34 58.16
N ALA A 65 -26.80 -14.05 58.28
CA ALA A 65 -25.46 -13.44 58.31
C ALA A 65 -24.47 -13.87 59.41
N ALA A 66 -23.19 -13.57 59.13
CA ALA A 66 -22.12 -13.43 60.13
C ALA A 66 -21.36 -12.09 59.95
N ALA A 67 -21.37 -11.28 61.01
CA ALA A 67 -20.65 -10.04 61.35
C ALA A 67 -19.87 -9.22 60.28
N PRO A 68 -20.08 -7.88 60.20
CA PRO A 68 -19.29 -6.99 59.34
C PRO A 68 -17.91 -6.65 59.92
N ILE A 69 -16.93 -6.46 59.01
CA ILE A 69 -15.61 -5.93 59.33
C ILE A 69 -15.74 -4.42 59.60
N VAL A 70 -15.39 -3.96 60.82
CA VAL A 70 -15.46 -2.55 61.18
C VAL A 70 -14.32 -1.77 60.52
N THR A 71 -14.66 -0.91 59.57
CA THR A 71 -13.76 0.11 59.01
C THR A 71 -13.69 1.31 59.96
N SER A 72 -12.49 1.57 60.50
CA SER A 72 -12.24 2.76 61.33
C SER A 72 -11.92 3.98 60.46
N PRO A 73 -12.62 5.13 60.61
CA PRO A 73 -12.26 6.36 59.93
C PRO A 73 -11.11 7.08 60.68
N VAL A 74 -9.98 7.27 60.01
CA VAL A 74 -8.91 8.17 60.50
C VAL A 74 -9.14 9.57 59.91
N ALA A 75 -9.43 10.52 60.80
CA ALA A 75 -9.50 11.95 60.49
C ALA A 75 -8.09 12.57 60.36
N PRO A 76 -7.93 13.74 59.73
CA PRO A 76 -6.67 14.14 59.11
C PRO A 76 -5.63 14.67 60.10
N ASN A 77 -4.37 14.29 59.90
CA ASN A 77 -3.23 14.89 60.59
C ASN A 77 -2.71 16.10 59.78
N PRO A 78 -2.60 17.31 60.36
CA PRO A 78 -2.15 18.49 59.63
C PRO A 78 -0.62 18.59 59.57
N GLY A 79 -0.12 19.16 58.46
CA GLY A 79 1.21 19.75 58.39
C GLY A 79 2.35 18.80 57.98
N PHE A 80 2.59 18.74 56.67
CA PHE A 80 3.96 18.86 56.17
C PHE A 80 3.98 19.83 54.98
N ALA A 81 4.94 20.74 54.97
CA ALA A 81 4.94 21.90 54.08
C ALA A 81 5.37 21.53 52.65
N ALA A 82 4.70 22.13 51.67
CA ALA A 82 5.21 22.18 50.30
C ALA A 82 6.42 23.15 50.23
N PRO A 83 7.55 22.77 49.60
CA PRO A 83 8.60 23.72 49.30
C PRO A 83 8.15 24.65 48.16
N ALA A 84 7.70 25.85 48.52
CA ALA A 84 7.44 26.91 47.56
C ALA A 84 8.77 27.43 46.98
N SER A 85 9.15 26.94 45.79
CA SER A 85 10.23 27.54 45.00
C SER A 85 9.70 28.78 44.28
N SER A 86 9.54 29.88 45.02
CA SER A 86 9.24 31.19 44.48
C SER A 86 10.47 31.78 43.77
N THR A 87 10.67 31.42 42.50
CA THR A 87 11.54 32.17 41.59
C THR A 87 10.78 33.41 41.08
N PRO A 88 11.30 34.63 41.28
CA PRO A 88 10.59 35.84 40.88
C PRO A 88 10.57 36.00 39.36
N LEU A 89 9.50 36.65 38.85
CA LEU A 89 9.35 37.03 37.45
C LEU A 89 10.56 37.83 36.96
N PRO A 90 11.05 37.61 35.72
CA PRO A 90 12.00 38.53 35.11
C PRO A 90 11.35 39.89 34.84
N THR A 91 11.99 40.94 35.34
CA THR A 91 11.57 42.34 35.17
C THR A 91 11.53 42.76 33.71
N TYR A 92 10.49 43.53 33.39
CA TYR A 92 10.27 44.21 32.11
C TYR A 92 11.45 45.16 31.76
N GLY A 93 12.06 44.98 30.58
CA GLY A 93 13.06 45.92 30.05
C GLY A 93 14.53 45.50 30.20
N ALA A 94 14.96 44.53 29.38
CA ALA A 94 16.37 44.33 29.01
C ALA A 94 16.52 44.56 27.49
N ASP A 95 17.59 45.26 27.10
CA ASP A 95 17.70 45.97 25.81
C ASP A 95 17.81 45.05 24.59
N LEU A 96 17.12 45.41 23.50
CA LEU A 96 17.17 44.74 22.20
C LEU A 96 18.32 45.29 21.35
N ARG A 97 19.55 44.80 21.58
CA ARG A 97 20.64 44.96 20.61
C ARG A 97 21.46 43.69 20.42
N PRO A 98 21.46 43.07 19.22
CA PRO A 98 22.42 42.03 18.88
C PRO A 98 23.82 42.63 18.67
N PRO A 99 24.91 41.90 18.98
CA PRO A 99 26.25 42.30 18.59
C PRO A 99 26.39 42.19 17.06
N THR A 100 26.47 43.34 16.39
CA THR A 100 26.71 43.42 14.95
C THR A 100 28.17 43.08 14.61
N THR A 101 28.44 41.87 14.14
CA THR A 101 29.67 41.56 13.40
C THR A 101 29.40 41.71 11.90
N THR A 102 29.87 42.83 11.35
CA THR A 102 29.73 43.18 9.94
C THR A 102 30.62 42.31 9.06
N THR A 103 30.02 41.52 8.17
CA THR A 103 30.68 41.04 6.95
C THR A 103 29.70 41.12 5.78
N ALA A 104 29.87 42.14 4.93
CA ALA A 104 29.11 42.36 3.71
C ALA A 104 30.06 42.32 2.49
N PRO A 105 29.58 42.04 1.26
CA PRO A 105 30.37 41.36 0.25
C PRO A 105 31.19 42.27 -0.66
N SER A 106 32.28 41.72 -1.20
CA SER A 106 33.08 42.34 -2.26
C SER A 106 32.48 42.09 -3.65
N LEU A 107 31.91 43.12 -4.25
CA LEU A 107 31.76 43.25 -5.71
C LEU A 107 32.93 44.06 -6.26
N PRO A 108 33.36 43.78 -7.50
CA PRO A 108 33.48 44.88 -8.46
C PRO A 108 32.59 44.66 -9.69
N SER A 109 31.85 45.71 -10.04
CA SER A 109 31.04 45.77 -11.26
C SER A 109 31.87 46.11 -12.48
N SER A 110 31.55 45.55 -13.64
CA SER A 110 31.79 46.16 -14.97
C SER A 110 30.84 45.57 -16.02
N SER A 111 30.55 46.37 -17.04
CA SER A 111 29.27 46.38 -17.78
C SER A 111 29.22 45.49 -19.05
N PRO A 112 28.04 45.24 -19.65
CA PRO A 112 27.86 44.22 -20.69
C PRO A 112 27.96 44.75 -22.12
N VAL A 113 28.39 43.91 -23.08
CA VAL A 113 28.15 44.15 -24.51
C VAL A 113 27.97 42.84 -25.29
N GLN A 114 27.07 42.92 -26.27
CA GLN A 114 26.98 42.13 -27.51
C GLN A 114 26.40 40.71 -27.51
N ALA A 115 25.31 40.60 -28.28
CA ALA A 115 24.79 39.36 -28.82
C ALA A 115 25.60 38.93 -30.05
N ALA A 116 25.75 37.61 -30.22
CA ALA A 116 26.00 36.98 -31.52
C ALA A 116 25.50 35.53 -31.47
N THR A 117 24.49 35.21 -32.26
CA THR A 117 24.21 33.83 -32.66
C THR A 117 25.11 33.45 -33.84
N PRO A 118 25.76 32.28 -33.82
CA PRO A 118 26.20 31.63 -35.04
C PRO A 118 25.25 30.48 -35.39
N SER A 119 24.76 30.49 -36.63
CA SER A 119 24.15 29.33 -37.26
C SER A 119 25.22 28.26 -37.52
N SER A 120 24.92 27.00 -37.20
CA SER A 120 25.73 25.85 -37.61
C SER A 120 24.93 24.98 -38.58
N ALA A 121 25.32 25.02 -39.85
CA ALA A 121 24.77 24.19 -40.91
C ALA A 121 25.41 22.78 -40.92
N PRO A 122 24.75 21.76 -41.52
CA PRO A 122 25.37 20.44 -41.71
C PRO A 122 26.47 20.48 -42.76
N VAL A 123 27.60 19.82 -42.47
CA VAL A 123 28.71 19.65 -43.42
C VAL A 123 28.54 18.39 -44.27
N HIS A 124 28.70 18.53 -45.59
CA HIS A 124 28.98 17.42 -46.50
C HIS A 124 30.44 17.53 -46.98
N PRO A 125 31.19 16.42 -47.07
CA PRO A 125 32.57 16.46 -47.55
C PRO A 125 32.61 16.58 -49.07
N SER A 126 33.52 17.43 -49.58
CA SER A 126 33.88 17.46 -50.99
C SER A 126 35.41 17.48 -51.10
N SER A 127 35.98 16.41 -51.65
CA SER A 127 37.40 16.31 -51.98
C SER A 127 37.68 16.96 -53.34
N GLY A 128 38.73 17.79 -53.42
CA GLY A 128 39.24 18.37 -54.67
C GLY A 128 40.10 17.38 -55.47
N GLN A 129 40.92 17.78 -56.45
CA GLN A 129 41.18 19.10 -57.05
C GLN A 129 41.88 18.87 -58.42
N ALA A 130 42.06 19.95 -59.19
CA ALA A 130 42.89 20.09 -60.40
C ALA A 130 42.20 19.73 -61.73
N GLY A 131 42.54 20.49 -62.77
CA GLY A 131 41.98 20.33 -64.10
C GLY A 131 42.96 20.77 -65.18
N THR A 132 42.54 20.65 -66.44
CA THR A 132 43.13 21.29 -67.62
C THR A 132 42.07 21.30 -68.72
N GLY A 133 41.95 22.39 -69.48
CA GLY A 133 40.82 22.60 -70.38
C GLY A 133 40.95 21.91 -71.75
N GLN A 134 39.80 21.57 -72.34
CA GLN A 134 39.58 21.38 -73.78
C GLN A 134 38.10 21.73 -74.11
N PRO A 135 37.77 22.10 -75.37
CA PRO A 135 36.49 22.75 -75.68
C PRO A 135 35.29 21.80 -75.65
N ALA A 136 34.11 22.38 -75.42
CA ALA A 136 32.85 21.64 -75.30
C ALA A 136 32.43 20.98 -76.62
N VAL A 137 32.35 19.65 -76.63
CA VAL A 137 31.54 18.90 -77.60
C VAL A 137 30.18 18.65 -76.97
N VAL A 138 29.13 19.27 -77.51
CA VAL A 138 27.75 19.05 -77.06
C VAL A 138 27.33 17.63 -77.45
N ARG A 139 27.42 16.70 -76.49
CA ARG A 139 26.72 15.41 -76.60
C ARG A 139 25.43 15.51 -75.79
N GLN A 140 24.32 15.55 -76.51
CA GLN A 140 22.98 15.65 -75.95
C GLN A 140 22.60 14.33 -75.26
N THR A 141 23.00 14.18 -74.00
CA THR A 141 22.61 13.05 -73.15
C THR A 141 21.11 13.15 -72.84
N PRO A 142 20.31 12.07 -72.92
CA PRO A 142 18.92 12.09 -72.48
C PRO A 142 18.83 12.53 -71.01
N ALA A 143 17.82 13.33 -70.69
CA ALA A 143 17.58 13.75 -69.32
C ALA A 143 17.41 12.51 -68.41
N PRO A 144 17.98 12.50 -67.19
CA PRO A 144 17.69 11.44 -66.24
C PRO A 144 16.19 11.45 -65.96
N THR A 145 15.51 10.35 -66.28
CA THR A 145 14.08 10.19 -66.02
C THR A 145 13.87 10.30 -64.52
N LYS A 146 13.34 11.44 -64.08
CA LYS A 146 12.93 11.64 -62.68
C LYS A 146 11.97 10.51 -62.33
N PRO A 147 12.26 9.65 -61.33
CA PRO A 147 11.32 8.64 -60.89
C PRO A 147 9.99 9.32 -60.55
N PRO A 148 8.83 8.71 -60.87
CA PRO A 148 7.57 9.26 -60.41
C PRO A 148 7.64 9.41 -58.88
N PRO A 149 7.14 10.52 -58.30
CA PRO A 149 7.01 10.58 -56.85
C PRO A 149 6.15 9.39 -56.42
N PRO A 150 6.52 8.66 -55.34
CA PRO A 150 5.67 7.59 -54.84
C PRO A 150 4.28 8.16 -54.57
N PRO A 151 3.19 7.43 -54.87
CA PRO A 151 1.85 7.91 -54.59
C PRO A 151 1.78 8.26 -53.10
N ALA A 152 1.29 9.47 -52.77
CA ALA A 152 1.31 9.97 -51.40
C ALA A 152 0.67 8.99 -50.40
N THR A 153 -0.29 8.19 -50.86
CA THR A 153 -0.93 7.09 -50.14
C THR A 153 0.05 6.01 -49.64
N GLU A 154 1.04 5.61 -50.44
CA GLU A 154 2.07 4.63 -50.02
C GLU A 154 3.02 5.21 -48.98
N ALA A 155 3.42 6.48 -49.15
CA ALA A 155 4.25 7.18 -48.16
C ALA A 155 3.53 7.38 -46.82
N VAL A 156 2.24 7.73 -46.85
CA VAL A 156 1.38 7.82 -45.66
C VAL A 156 1.18 6.45 -45.02
N ALA A 157 0.92 5.40 -45.81
CA ALA A 157 0.78 4.03 -45.30
C ALA A 157 2.08 3.54 -44.63
N ALA A 158 3.24 3.71 -45.27
CA ALA A 158 4.53 3.34 -44.71
C ALA A 158 4.85 4.13 -43.42
N THR A 159 4.50 5.42 -43.37
CA THR A 159 4.65 6.25 -42.17
C THR A 159 3.76 5.76 -41.03
N ALA A 160 2.50 5.41 -41.32
CA ALA A 160 1.57 4.85 -40.34
C ALA A 160 2.02 3.48 -39.81
N THR A 161 2.52 2.60 -40.68
CA THR A 161 3.12 1.31 -40.26
C THR A 161 4.37 1.51 -39.41
N GLY A 162 5.24 2.45 -39.77
CA GLY A 162 6.42 2.81 -38.97
C GLY A 162 6.06 3.34 -37.58
N ALA A 163 5.05 4.21 -37.50
CA ALA A 163 4.55 4.73 -36.22
C ALA A 163 3.95 3.62 -35.33
N ALA A 164 3.16 2.71 -35.91
CA ALA A 164 2.59 1.57 -35.18
C ALA A 164 3.66 0.60 -34.67
N ALA A 165 4.70 0.31 -35.48
CA ALA A 165 5.84 -0.50 -35.07
C ALA A 165 6.67 0.17 -33.96
N GLY A 166 6.83 1.49 -34.03
CA GLY A 166 7.46 2.30 -32.98
C GLY A 166 6.71 2.23 -31.65
N ALA A 167 5.38 2.42 -31.68
CA ALA A 167 4.53 2.31 -30.49
C ALA A 167 4.61 0.93 -29.85
N ALA A 168 4.45 -0.15 -30.62
CA ALA A 168 4.57 -1.52 -30.10
C ALA A 168 5.96 -1.82 -29.50
N SER A 169 7.02 -1.23 -30.04
CA SER A 169 8.39 -1.36 -29.53
C SER A 169 8.60 -0.57 -28.22
N ALA A 170 7.98 0.60 -28.10
CA ALA A 170 7.96 1.39 -26.87
C ALA A 170 7.19 0.65 -25.75
N ASP A 171 6.00 0.14 -26.04
CA ASP A 171 5.19 -0.64 -25.10
C ASP A 171 5.92 -1.89 -24.59
N ALA A 172 6.59 -2.62 -25.49
CA ALA A 172 7.40 -3.78 -25.12
C ALA A 172 8.57 -3.41 -24.19
N THR A 173 9.20 -2.26 -24.45
CA THR A 173 10.31 -1.74 -23.62
C THR A 173 9.82 -1.26 -22.26
N ALA A 174 8.71 -0.52 -22.22
CA ALA A 174 8.05 -0.09 -20.98
C ALA A 174 7.64 -1.30 -20.12
N ARG A 175 7.02 -2.33 -20.74
CA ARG A 175 6.63 -3.55 -20.03
C ARG A 175 7.84 -4.33 -19.49
N ALA A 176 8.93 -4.40 -20.26
CA ALA A 176 10.17 -5.04 -19.80
C ALA A 176 10.82 -4.27 -18.63
N ARG A 177 10.78 -2.93 -18.65
CA ARG A 177 11.19 -2.08 -17.53
C ARG A 177 10.35 -2.36 -16.28
N LEU A 178 9.03 -2.33 -16.40
CA LEU A 178 8.10 -2.60 -15.30
C LEU A 178 8.29 -4.01 -14.71
N GLN A 179 8.45 -5.03 -15.56
CA GLN A 179 8.71 -6.40 -15.09
C GLN A 179 10.03 -6.49 -14.31
N ARG A 180 11.06 -5.74 -14.70
CA ARG A 180 12.34 -5.68 -13.96
C ARG A 180 12.12 -5.13 -12.54
N LEU A 181 11.31 -4.07 -12.40
CA LEU A 181 10.95 -3.48 -11.11
C LEU A 181 10.14 -4.46 -10.24
N VAL A 182 9.07 -5.05 -10.79
CA VAL A 182 8.25 -6.07 -10.10
C VAL A 182 9.10 -7.25 -9.63
N ASN A 183 9.98 -7.77 -10.50
CA ASN A 183 10.88 -8.88 -10.16
C ASN A 183 11.85 -8.52 -9.02
N SER A 184 12.17 -7.24 -8.79
CA SER A 184 13.07 -6.83 -7.70
C SER A 184 12.45 -6.91 -6.31
N VAL A 185 11.16 -6.60 -6.18
CA VAL A 185 10.43 -6.76 -4.91
C VAL A 185 9.91 -8.18 -4.73
N ALA A 186 9.53 -8.86 -5.81
CA ALA A 186 9.17 -10.27 -5.79
C ALA A 186 10.33 -11.19 -5.36
N ARG A 187 11.61 -10.84 -5.63
CA ARG A 187 12.76 -11.59 -5.08
C ARG A 187 12.92 -11.43 -3.57
N GLN A 188 12.56 -10.28 -3.02
CA GLN A 188 12.66 -10.00 -1.59
C GLN A 188 11.50 -10.64 -0.82
N GLN A 189 10.31 -10.67 -1.43
CA GLN A 189 9.15 -11.35 -0.87
C GLN A 189 8.34 -12.06 -1.97
N PRO A 190 8.72 -13.31 -2.33
CA PRO A 190 8.08 -14.07 -3.41
C PRO A 190 6.70 -14.62 -3.03
N ARG A 191 6.32 -14.52 -1.75
CA ARG A 191 5.05 -15.05 -1.24
C ARG A 191 3.85 -14.15 -1.55
N LEU A 192 4.08 -12.92 -2.00
CA LEU A 192 3.07 -11.92 -2.31
C LEU A 192 2.90 -11.74 -3.83
N ALA A 193 1.69 -11.45 -4.28
CA ALA A 193 1.49 -10.88 -5.60
C ALA A 193 2.01 -9.44 -5.62
N TRP A 194 2.65 -9.07 -6.74
CA TRP A 194 3.23 -7.76 -6.96
C TRP A 194 2.82 -7.26 -8.34
N ALA A 195 2.52 -5.97 -8.47
CA ALA A 195 2.27 -5.37 -9.77
C ALA A 195 2.80 -3.95 -9.83
N ALA A 196 3.25 -3.55 -11.02
CA ALA A 196 3.64 -2.18 -11.32
C ALA A 196 3.00 -1.73 -12.63
N GLY A 197 2.65 -0.45 -12.70
CA GLY A 197 2.05 0.13 -13.89
C GLY A 197 2.38 1.60 -14.06
N ASP A 198 2.52 2.01 -15.32
CA ASP A 198 2.75 3.40 -15.68
C ASP A 198 1.41 4.13 -15.78
N ARG A 199 1.30 5.26 -15.07
CA ARG A 199 0.09 6.07 -14.98
C ARG A 199 0.09 7.20 -16.03
N PRO A 200 -1.07 7.80 -16.32
CA PRO A 200 -1.17 8.97 -17.21
C PRO A 200 -0.45 10.23 -16.73
N ASP A 201 0.03 10.26 -15.48
CA ASP A 201 0.83 11.35 -14.87
C ASP A 201 2.35 11.12 -14.96
N ASP A 202 2.78 10.23 -15.87
CA ASP A 202 4.16 9.77 -16.06
C ASP A 202 4.81 9.11 -14.81
N THR A 203 4.03 8.77 -13.77
CA THR A 203 4.53 8.04 -12.60
C THR A 203 4.39 6.52 -12.75
N THR A 204 5.37 5.78 -12.24
CA THR A 204 5.31 4.32 -12.15
C THR A 204 4.81 3.90 -10.77
N LEU A 205 3.57 3.43 -10.67
CA LEU A 205 3.03 2.88 -9.42
C LEU A 205 3.58 1.47 -9.16
N LEU A 206 3.88 1.15 -7.90
CA LEU A 206 4.08 -0.22 -7.42
C LEU A 206 3.07 -0.56 -6.31
N THR A 207 2.51 -1.77 -6.33
CA THR A 207 1.54 -2.23 -5.33
C THR A 207 1.63 -3.74 -5.05
N THR A 208 1.06 -4.14 -3.91
CA THR A 208 0.72 -5.54 -3.55
C THR A 208 -0.70 -5.55 -2.96
N ASP A 209 -1.43 -6.63 -3.17
CA ASP A 209 -2.81 -6.80 -2.68
C ASP A 209 -2.91 -7.31 -1.23
N LEU A 210 -1.77 -7.51 -0.54
CA LEU A 210 -1.71 -7.92 0.87
C LEU A 210 -2.64 -7.11 1.79
N ALA A 211 -2.60 -5.78 1.69
CA ALA A 211 -3.32 -4.90 2.61
C ALA A 211 -3.58 -3.49 2.01
N SER A 212 -4.57 -3.37 1.11
CA SER A 212 -5.00 -2.10 0.49
C SER A 212 -3.91 -1.29 -0.26
N GLY A 213 -2.77 -1.91 -0.59
CA GLY A 213 -1.60 -1.26 -1.18
C GLY A 213 -0.43 -0.99 -0.21
N TRP A 214 -0.54 -1.39 1.07
CA TRP A 214 0.56 -1.30 2.03
C TRP A 214 1.73 -2.21 1.64
N ILE A 215 2.96 -1.68 1.72
CA ILE A 215 4.19 -2.42 1.50
C ILE A 215 4.81 -2.82 2.85
N PRO A 216 5.07 -4.13 3.08
CA PRO A 216 5.74 -4.62 4.29
C PRO A 216 7.10 -3.94 4.61
N PRO A 217 7.54 -3.96 5.88
CA PRO A 217 8.94 -3.64 6.23
C PRO A 217 9.92 -4.61 5.56
N GLY A 218 11.20 -4.23 5.48
CA GLY A 218 12.26 -5.07 4.90
C GLY A 218 12.22 -5.20 3.37
N ILE A 219 11.29 -4.52 2.68
CA ILE A 219 11.29 -4.41 1.21
C ILE A 219 11.99 -3.11 0.80
N GLU A 220 13.17 -3.25 0.21
CA GLU A 220 13.85 -2.19 -0.54
C GLU A 220 13.07 -1.87 -1.81
N LEU A 221 12.68 -0.60 -1.94
CA LEU A 221 11.85 -0.13 -3.04
C LEU A 221 12.72 0.48 -4.15
N PRO A 222 12.49 0.16 -5.43
CA PRO A 222 13.17 0.82 -6.53
C PRO A 222 12.95 2.34 -6.51
N ALA A 223 14.00 3.12 -6.75
CA ALA A 223 13.95 4.58 -6.63
C ALA A 223 12.98 5.27 -7.62
N ALA A 224 12.56 4.56 -8.68
CA ALA A 224 11.68 5.05 -9.73
C ALA A 224 10.18 4.86 -9.46
N VAL A 225 9.77 4.18 -8.38
CA VAL A 225 8.34 3.89 -8.12
C VAL A 225 7.68 4.87 -7.17
N THR A 226 6.37 5.05 -7.33
CA THR A 226 5.46 5.64 -6.35
C THR A 226 4.64 4.54 -5.68
N LEU A 227 4.11 4.82 -4.49
CA LEU A 227 3.20 3.92 -3.77
C LEU A 227 1.79 4.53 -3.70
N LEU A 228 0.79 3.69 -3.44
CA LEU A 228 -0.54 4.16 -3.08
C LEU A 228 -0.47 4.94 -1.74
N PRO A 229 -1.21 6.06 -1.57
CA PRO A 229 -1.30 6.74 -0.29
C PRO A 229 -2.10 5.89 0.71
N PRO A 230 -1.83 6.01 2.03
CA PRO A 230 -2.57 5.29 3.07
C PRO A 230 -4.07 5.53 2.99
N ALA A 231 -4.82 4.49 2.64
CA ALA A 231 -6.29 4.48 2.62
C ALA A 231 -6.79 3.04 2.55
N ARG A 232 -7.92 2.75 3.20
CA ARG A 232 -8.62 1.46 3.07
C ARG A 232 -9.16 1.29 1.65
N ARG A 233 -8.81 0.20 0.98
CA ARG A 233 -9.26 -0.15 -0.37
C ARG A 233 -9.83 -1.57 -0.41
N ARG A 234 -10.55 -1.89 -1.47
CA ARG A 234 -11.08 -3.23 -1.76
C ARG A 234 -10.78 -3.58 -3.22
N GLY A 235 -10.70 -4.87 -3.52
CA GLY A 235 -10.42 -5.39 -4.86
C GLY A 235 -9.12 -6.20 -4.90
N ASN A 236 -8.85 -6.77 -6.07
CA ASN A 236 -7.61 -7.49 -6.37
C ASN A 236 -6.47 -6.50 -6.71
N ILE A 237 -5.29 -7.03 -7.02
CA ILE A 237 -4.12 -6.23 -7.38
C ILE A 237 -4.33 -5.33 -8.62
N GLU A 238 -5.19 -5.73 -9.55
CA GLU A 238 -5.55 -4.93 -10.74
C GLU A 238 -6.40 -3.70 -10.35
N ALA A 239 -7.38 -3.89 -9.47
CA ALA A 239 -8.17 -2.78 -8.91
C ALA A 239 -7.32 -1.80 -8.08
N LEU A 240 -6.21 -2.27 -7.47
CA LEU A 240 -5.26 -1.41 -6.78
C LEU A 240 -4.33 -0.63 -7.73
N LEU A 241 -3.98 -1.17 -8.89
CA LEU A 241 -3.26 -0.41 -9.92
C LEU A 241 -4.11 0.77 -10.42
N GLY A 242 -5.38 0.50 -10.72
CA GLY A 242 -6.30 1.46 -11.30
C GLY A 242 -6.00 1.72 -12.79
N GLU A 243 -6.17 2.96 -13.23
CA GLU A 243 -5.90 3.37 -14.60
C GLU A 243 -4.38 3.44 -14.85
N VAL A 244 -3.89 2.61 -15.77
CA VAL A 244 -2.49 2.50 -16.18
C VAL A 244 -2.40 2.24 -17.69
N THR A 245 -1.39 2.79 -18.35
CA THR A 245 -1.15 2.63 -19.79
C THR A 245 -0.44 1.32 -20.11
N VAL A 246 0.55 0.95 -19.28
CA VAL A 246 1.30 -0.31 -19.37
C VAL A 246 1.40 -0.91 -17.97
N ALA A 247 1.26 -2.24 -17.86
CA ALA A 247 1.33 -2.96 -16.59
C ALA A 247 2.17 -4.24 -16.68
N ALA A 248 2.87 -4.54 -15.59
CA ALA A 248 3.57 -5.81 -15.35
C ALA A 248 3.19 -6.37 -13.98
N GLY A 249 3.29 -7.69 -13.83
CA GLY A 249 2.83 -8.39 -12.64
C GLY A 249 3.65 -9.62 -12.30
N TYR A 250 3.48 -10.09 -11.08
CA TYR A 250 4.05 -11.30 -10.52
C TYR A 250 3.02 -11.95 -9.60
N THR A 251 2.89 -13.26 -9.70
CA THR A 251 2.09 -14.08 -8.77
C THR A 251 3.02 -15.07 -8.07
N PRO A 252 2.75 -15.46 -6.80
CA PRO A 252 3.67 -16.23 -5.95
C PRO A 252 4.15 -17.58 -6.49
N ILE A 253 3.48 -18.13 -7.50
CA ILE A 253 3.81 -19.42 -8.11
C ILE A 253 4.93 -19.36 -9.15
N HIS A 254 5.34 -18.15 -9.58
CA HIS A 254 6.36 -17.99 -10.60
C HIS A 254 7.77 -17.91 -10.00
N HIS A 255 8.73 -18.54 -10.67
CA HIS A 255 10.15 -18.37 -10.35
C HIS A 255 10.64 -17.00 -10.83
N VAL A 256 11.34 -16.25 -9.97
CA VAL A 256 11.92 -14.95 -10.33
C VAL A 256 13.40 -15.09 -10.63
N SER A 257 13.77 -14.91 -11.89
CA SER A 257 15.17 -14.92 -12.33
C SER A 257 16.02 -13.87 -11.59
N LYS A 258 17.31 -14.18 -11.39
CA LYS A 258 18.31 -13.24 -10.88
C LYS A 258 18.44 -12.05 -11.86
N PRO A 259 18.61 -10.80 -11.38
CA PRO A 259 18.76 -9.66 -12.27
C PRO A 259 20.15 -9.63 -12.90
N ASP A 260 20.22 -9.18 -14.16
CA ASP A 260 21.50 -8.93 -14.87
C ASP A 260 22.23 -7.70 -14.31
N GLU A 261 21.48 -6.73 -13.80
CA GLU A 261 21.96 -5.44 -13.27
C GLU A 261 21.20 -5.07 -11.98
N PRO A 262 21.86 -4.56 -10.92
CA PRO A 262 21.19 -4.09 -9.72
C PRO A 262 20.28 -2.89 -10.02
N ILE A 263 19.10 -2.85 -9.37
CA ILE A 263 18.19 -1.71 -9.50
C ILE A 263 18.47 -0.73 -8.36
N PRO A 264 18.64 0.59 -8.63
CA PRO A 264 18.77 1.59 -7.58
C PRO A 264 17.55 1.61 -6.67
N THR A 265 17.75 1.53 -5.35
CA THR A 265 16.69 1.56 -4.34
C THR A 265 16.65 2.89 -3.59
N SER A 266 15.52 3.22 -2.96
CA SER A 266 15.33 4.46 -2.20
C SER A 266 14.26 4.30 -1.10
N PRO A 267 14.40 4.97 0.06
CA PRO A 267 13.33 5.08 1.04
C PRO A 267 12.23 6.06 0.61
N ARG A 268 12.51 6.95 -0.36
CA ARG A 268 11.61 8.03 -0.81
C ARG A 268 10.16 7.59 -1.11
N PRO A 269 9.88 6.43 -1.74
CA PRO A 269 8.50 6.03 -2.04
C PRO A 269 7.62 5.79 -0.80
N ARG A 270 8.21 5.63 0.40
CA ARG A 270 7.47 5.54 1.68
C ARG A 270 7.11 6.92 2.26
N GLN A 271 7.51 8.03 1.65
CA GLN A 271 7.15 9.37 2.13
C GLN A 271 5.63 9.59 2.02
N VAL A 272 5.00 9.88 3.15
CA VAL A 272 3.58 10.22 3.31
C VAL A 272 3.48 11.43 4.24
N PRO A 273 2.34 12.15 4.30
CA PRO A 273 2.17 13.28 5.22
C PRO A 273 2.55 12.91 6.66
N GLU A 274 3.21 13.83 7.36
CA GLU A 274 3.65 13.61 8.74
C GLU A 274 2.45 13.53 9.68
N ILE A 275 2.52 12.60 10.64
CA ILE A 275 1.57 12.46 11.74
C ILE A 275 2.04 13.37 12.88
N ASP A 276 1.20 14.35 13.22
CA ASP A 276 1.39 15.17 14.41
C ASP A 276 1.53 14.30 15.65
N GLU A 277 2.51 14.61 16.50
CA GLU A 277 2.80 13.83 17.72
C GLU A 277 2.98 12.31 17.48
N LEU A 278 3.61 11.89 16.37
CA LEU A 278 3.90 10.49 15.98
C LEU A 278 4.15 9.50 17.15
N GLY A 279 4.95 9.91 18.14
CA GLY A 279 5.27 9.06 19.30
C GLY A 279 4.15 8.91 20.34
N TRP A 280 3.28 9.91 20.47
CA TRP A 280 2.06 9.83 21.27
C TRP A 280 1.03 8.93 20.58
N GLU A 281 0.78 9.13 19.28
CA GLU A 281 -0.13 8.29 18.48
C GLU A 281 0.32 6.81 18.47
N LEU A 282 1.62 6.53 18.26
CA LEU A 282 2.17 5.17 18.36
C LEU A 282 2.05 4.61 19.79
N GLY A 283 2.21 5.46 20.81
CA GLY A 283 2.00 5.12 22.21
C GLY A 283 0.54 4.70 22.49
N GLN A 284 -0.44 5.42 21.94
CA GLN A 284 -1.87 5.08 22.05
C GLN A 284 -2.22 3.81 21.26
N ALA A 285 -1.79 3.70 20.01
CA ALA A 285 -2.09 2.55 19.14
C ALA A 285 -1.55 1.21 19.67
N THR A 286 -0.50 1.24 20.48
CA THR A 286 0.09 0.06 21.13
C THR A 286 -0.48 -0.22 22.53
N GLN A 287 -1.20 0.73 23.14
CA GLN A 287 -1.71 0.60 24.50
C GLN A 287 -2.93 -0.34 24.55
N TRP A 288 -2.83 -1.40 25.35
CA TRP A 288 -3.86 -2.45 25.48
C TRP A 288 -4.24 -3.15 24.17
N ARG A 289 -3.35 -3.15 23.17
CA ARG A 289 -3.57 -3.77 21.86
C ARG A 289 -3.38 -5.30 21.93
N ASP A 290 -4.46 -6.05 21.73
CA ASP A 290 -4.43 -7.52 21.73
C ASP A 290 -3.49 -8.09 20.66
N GLY A 291 -2.73 -9.11 21.02
CA GLY A 291 -1.78 -9.79 20.13
C GLY A 291 -0.46 -9.07 19.89
N LEU A 292 -0.24 -7.87 20.45
CA LEU A 292 1.11 -7.29 20.54
C LEU A 292 1.87 -7.84 21.77
N PRO A 293 3.20 -8.03 21.68
CA PRO A 293 4.02 -8.34 22.84
C PRO A 293 4.04 -7.14 23.79
N ARG A 294 4.05 -7.38 25.11
CA ARG A 294 4.09 -6.31 26.13
C ARG A 294 5.23 -5.30 25.93
N LEU A 295 6.34 -5.77 25.36
CA LEU A 295 7.51 -4.96 25.01
C LEU A 295 7.20 -3.85 23.99
N ALA A 296 6.26 -4.08 23.06
CA ALA A 296 5.96 -3.13 21.98
C ALA A 296 5.58 -1.73 22.49
N HIS A 297 4.71 -1.65 23.49
CA HIS A 297 4.31 -0.36 24.09
C HIS A 297 5.48 0.32 24.84
N THR A 298 6.31 -0.46 25.55
CA THR A 298 7.51 0.06 26.23
C THR A 298 8.49 0.65 25.22
N LEU A 299 8.76 -0.06 24.12
CA LEU A 299 9.67 0.39 23.06
C LEU A 299 9.11 1.57 22.28
N ALA A 300 7.81 1.60 21.98
CA ALA A 300 7.16 2.76 21.37
C ALA A 300 7.44 4.03 22.20
N LYS A 301 7.27 3.96 23.53
CA LYS A 301 7.55 5.09 24.43
C LYS A 301 9.03 5.44 24.54
N ALA A 302 9.91 4.44 24.67
CA ALA A 302 11.35 4.66 24.80
C ALA A 302 11.98 5.27 23.53
N ALA A 303 11.63 4.74 22.35
CA ALA A 303 12.08 5.25 21.06
C ALA A 303 11.53 6.66 20.79
N SER A 304 10.26 6.92 21.13
CA SER A 304 9.65 8.26 21.00
C SER A 304 10.28 9.30 21.93
N ALA A 305 10.65 8.91 23.14
CA ALA A 305 11.31 9.78 24.11
C ALA A 305 12.82 9.94 23.87
N GLY A 306 13.41 9.18 22.93
CA GLY A 306 14.85 9.19 22.67
C GLY A 306 15.71 8.64 23.82
N THR A 307 15.14 7.84 24.72
CA THR A 307 15.83 7.35 25.94
C THR A 307 16.75 6.14 25.70
N GLY A 308 16.83 5.66 24.46
CA GLY A 308 17.53 4.43 24.10
C GLY A 308 16.71 3.16 24.35
N VAL A 309 17.17 2.06 23.76
CA VAL A 309 16.59 0.71 23.82
C VAL A 309 17.76 -0.28 23.87
N LEU A 310 17.63 -1.40 24.59
CA LEU A 310 18.69 -2.42 24.65
C LEU A 310 18.68 -3.29 23.39
N ASP A 311 19.86 -3.68 22.88
CA ASP A 311 19.97 -4.54 21.69
C ASP A 311 19.14 -5.84 21.80
N SER A 312 19.10 -6.45 23.00
CA SER A 312 18.30 -7.64 23.29
C SER A 312 16.78 -7.41 23.20
N GLU A 313 16.32 -6.18 23.46
CA GLU A 313 14.92 -5.79 23.26
C GLU A 313 14.62 -5.54 21.77
N VAL A 314 15.58 -5.01 21.01
CA VAL A 314 15.49 -4.85 19.55
C VAL A 314 15.43 -6.22 18.86
N ASP A 315 16.26 -7.17 19.27
CA ASP A 315 16.24 -8.53 18.73
C ASP A 315 14.91 -9.24 19.03
N LEU A 316 14.37 -9.07 20.25
CA LEU A 316 13.06 -9.63 20.61
C LEU A 316 11.91 -8.96 19.84
N LEU A 317 11.96 -7.64 19.62
CA LEU A 317 11.02 -6.92 18.75
C LEU A 317 11.04 -7.48 17.32
N ARG A 318 12.24 -7.67 16.74
CA ARG A 318 12.43 -8.19 15.38
C ARG A 318 11.98 -9.64 15.25
N GLN A 319 12.19 -10.47 16.28
CA GLN A 319 11.65 -11.83 16.32
C GLN A 319 10.12 -11.80 16.29
N HIS A 320 9.46 -10.96 17.10
CA HIS A 320 8.00 -10.81 17.05
C HIS A 320 7.49 -10.26 15.70
N LEU A 321 8.20 -9.30 15.09
CA LEU A 321 7.88 -8.78 13.75
C LEU A 321 7.98 -9.90 12.70
N LYS A 322 9.01 -10.75 12.77
CA LYS A 322 9.19 -11.91 11.91
C LYS A 322 8.06 -12.93 12.10
N ASP A 323 7.68 -13.24 13.34
CA ASP A 323 6.64 -14.22 13.63
C ASP A 323 5.25 -13.77 13.13
N VAL A 324 4.86 -12.52 13.34
CA VAL A 324 3.61 -12.00 12.76
C VAL A 324 3.68 -11.93 11.22
N SER A 325 4.84 -11.57 10.64
CA SER A 325 5.01 -11.56 9.19
C SER A 325 4.83 -12.96 8.58
N ASN A 326 5.38 -14.00 9.21
CA ASN A 326 5.20 -15.38 8.75
C ASN A 326 3.74 -15.79 8.86
N LYS A 327 3.08 -15.59 10.01
CA LYS A 327 1.66 -15.90 10.23
C LYS A 327 0.75 -15.29 9.16
N VAL A 328 0.96 -14.00 8.87
CA VAL A 328 0.20 -13.26 7.83
C VAL A 328 0.46 -13.83 6.45
N LEU A 329 1.73 -14.04 6.08
CA LEU A 329 2.14 -14.55 4.77
C LEU A 329 1.79 -16.04 4.57
N ASP A 330 1.67 -16.84 5.64
CA ASP A 330 1.22 -18.24 5.62
C ASP A 330 -0.30 -18.34 5.34
N SER A 331 -1.04 -17.28 5.68
CA SER A 331 -2.50 -17.19 5.50
C SER A 331 -2.92 -16.48 4.21
N TYR A 332 -1.98 -15.83 3.52
CA TYR A 332 -2.16 -15.18 2.24
C TYR A 332 -2.30 -16.20 1.09
N PRO A 333 -3.21 -15.99 0.10
CA PRO A 333 -4.04 -14.80 -0.10
C PRO A 333 -5.43 -14.84 0.56
N GLY A 334 -5.90 -16.02 1.02
CA GLY A 334 -7.32 -16.22 1.31
C GLY A 334 -7.80 -15.81 2.71
N ASN A 335 -6.97 -16.01 3.74
CA ASN A 335 -7.38 -16.00 5.15
C ASN A 335 -6.60 -14.97 5.98
N VAL A 336 -6.17 -13.86 5.38
CA VAL A 336 -5.36 -12.86 6.09
C VAL A 336 -6.21 -12.05 7.07
N ASP A 337 -5.89 -12.12 8.36
CA ASP A 337 -6.53 -11.32 9.39
C ASP A 337 -6.02 -9.86 9.36
N ALA A 338 -6.96 -8.92 9.27
CA ALA A 338 -6.67 -7.49 9.34
C ALA A 338 -6.08 -7.07 10.70
N HIS A 339 -6.41 -7.79 11.78
CA HIS A 339 -5.85 -7.54 13.11
C HIS A 339 -4.36 -7.89 13.19
N ASP A 340 -3.95 -9.01 12.57
CA ASP A 340 -2.54 -9.39 12.44
C ASP A 340 -1.77 -8.43 11.53
N ILE A 341 -2.36 -7.98 10.40
CA ILE A 341 -1.77 -6.92 9.56
C ILE A 341 -1.53 -5.66 10.40
N GLY A 342 -2.52 -5.21 11.17
CA GLY A 342 -2.40 -4.03 12.02
C GLY A 342 -1.30 -4.18 13.07
N ASN A 343 -1.17 -5.36 13.67
CA ASN A 343 -0.09 -5.66 14.61
C ASN A 343 1.28 -5.69 13.94
N TRP A 344 1.40 -6.20 12.71
CA TRP A 344 2.62 -6.14 11.90
C TRP A 344 2.99 -4.69 11.54
N GLN A 345 2.02 -3.86 11.17
CA GLN A 345 2.23 -2.43 10.90
C GLN A 345 2.75 -1.69 12.14
N LEU A 346 2.18 -1.92 13.32
CA LEU A 346 2.65 -1.29 14.56
C LEU A 346 4.06 -1.76 14.95
N LEU A 347 4.37 -3.06 14.84
CA LEU A 347 5.73 -3.57 15.09
C LEU A 347 6.76 -3.00 14.11
N ALA A 348 6.38 -2.84 12.84
CA ALA A 348 7.20 -2.20 11.82
C ALA A 348 7.43 -0.71 12.11
N ALA A 349 6.43 0.01 12.62
CA ALA A 349 6.57 1.41 13.02
C ALA A 349 7.54 1.57 14.21
N ILE A 350 7.51 0.63 15.17
CA ILE A 350 8.43 0.64 16.32
C ILE A 350 9.86 0.32 15.90
N ASP A 351 10.10 -0.72 15.08
CA ASP A 351 11.47 -1.08 14.62
C ASP A 351 12.10 0.05 13.77
N ALA A 352 11.30 0.71 12.93
CA ALA A 352 11.71 1.90 12.22
C ALA A 352 12.08 3.07 13.16
N LEU A 353 11.27 3.32 14.20
CA LEU A 353 11.56 4.39 15.16
C LEU A 353 12.79 4.11 16.04
N VAL A 354 12.99 2.84 16.43
CA VAL A 354 14.18 2.35 17.14
C VAL A 354 15.45 2.52 16.30
N THR A 355 15.36 2.35 14.98
CA THR A 355 16.46 2.58 14.02
C THR A 355 16.56 4.03 13.53
N ALA A 356 15.81 4.95 14.15
CA ALA A 356 15.72 6.39 13.84
C ALA A 356 15.18 6.74 12.43
N ASP A 357 14.59 5.78 11.69
CA ASP A 357 13.86 6.05 10.46
C ASP A 357 12.42 6.52 10.76
N LYS A 358 12.31 7.82 11.07
CA LYS A 358 11.01 8.47 11.28
C LYS A 358 10.09 8.40 10.07
N ALA A 359 10.62 8.36 8.84
CA ALA A 359 9.79 8.32 7.64
C ALA A 359 9.12 6.96 7.46
N ALA A 360 9.85 5.86 7.68
CA ALA A 360 9.27 4.52 7.71
C ALA A 360 8.32 4.33 8.91
N ALA A 361 8.66 4.86 10.10
CA ALA A 361 7.77 4.82 11.26
C ALA A 361 6.42 5.50 10.97
N ASN A 362 6.48 6.72 10.40
CA ASN A 362 5.31 7.49 9.98
C ASN A 362 4.49 6.76 8.90
N TYR A 363 5.15 6.18 7.88
CA TYR A 363 4.50 5.37 6.85
C TYR A 363 3.71 4.20 7.45
N HIS A 364 4.34 3.43 8.34
CA HIS A 364 3.71 2.24 8.93
C HIS A 364 2.52 2.59 9.84
N LEU A 365 2.63 3.65 10.64
CA LEU A 365 1.52 4.12 11.49
C LEU A 365 0.38 4.75 10.67
N ALA A 366 0.69 5.51 9.60
CA ALA A 366 -0.34 6.07 8.72
C ALA A 366 -1.18 4.98 8.04
N TRP A 367 -0.55 3.88 7.62
CA TRP A 367 -1.26 2.71 7.10
C TRP A 367 -2.07 1.96 8.14
N PHE A 368 -1.60 1.89 9.39
CA PHE A 368 -2.40 1.37 10.50
C PHE A 368 -3.68 2.19 10.68
N HIS A 369 -3.59 3.51 10.92
CA HIS A 369 -4.76 4.37 11.11
C HIS A 369 -5.73 4.36 9.91
N ALA A 370 -5.21 4.23 8.69
CA ALA A 370 -6.01 4.18 7.47
C ALA A 370 -6.80 2.88 7.30
N CYS A 371 -6.30 1.75 7.84
CA CYS A 371 -6.88 0.42 7.66
C CYS A 371 -7.56 -0.14 8.93
N SER A 372 -7.28 0.41 10.11
CA SER A 372 -7.83 -0.02 11.41
C SER A 372 -9.19 0.60 11.78
N ARG A 373 -9.83 1.33 10.86
CA ARG A 373 -11.14 1.99 11.00
C ARG A 373 -12.24 1.24 10.23
#